data_AF-A0A7K1WUM6-F1
#
_entry.id   AF-A0A7K1WUM6-F1
#
_cell.length_a   1.000
_cell.length_b   1.000
_cell.length_c   1.000
_cell.angle_alpha   90.00
_cell.angle_beta   90.00
_cell.angle_gamma   90.00
#
_symmetry.space_group_name_H-M   'P 1'
#
loop_
_entity.id
_entity.type
_entity.pdbx_description
1 polymer ?
#
loop_
_entity_poly.entity_id
_entity_poly.type
_entity_poly.pdbx_seq_one_letter_code
_entity_poly.pdbx_strand_id
1 'polypeptide(L)'
;MKKILLLFITITIVACSSEDSKPEEIVEKAFTGSVELKTQIEVNAFAAEKYTEIKGTLVIGVVDSDITDISGLKTISSVGGLVIQNNKSLTNLSGLLNLKQITSSNLVITNNDKLINLKGLDNLTEIFWAIQIKDNDVLEDLSGLEKLAKYNESLEIVDNKKLKSIKGLGNVKDITLGSLQIIGNTELTTLEGLEGLKIVSNWFDIRENGIVEVKGLNNLERVDGDLFLQDNIKLKNLDGMEKLSSVGKNLYINRNYALSNINALKGLKSVGEILSISINTSLVNLDGLINLTSIGKGLKIANNSDGVLTSIEGLKNLKSNGLEIQINGTELTSLSGLNSITNAYSLNIHSNSKLKNLNALENITSVSSNVSIFNSDELETLQGLHNVKNIGGKLSIRLNAKLKNLDVFQNILSVNGDITISENKLLTNFCGLKPLFGKGFSFNFITVDNAFNPTLQDILNSKCSQ
;
A
#
# COMPACT_ATOMS: atom_id res chain seq x y z
N MET A 1 -66.86 -14.00 74.13
CA MET A 1 -66.28 -12.67 74.42
C MET A 1 -65.54 -12.18 73.18
N LYS A 2 -65.81 -10.94 72.76
CA LYS A 2 -64.98 -9.94 72.05
C LYS A 2 -64.06 -10.41 70.89
N LYS A 3 -64.40 -10.01 69.64
CA LYS A 3 -63.81 -8.91 68.81
C LYS A 3 -62.41 -9.27 68.27
N ILE A 4 -62.11 -9.10 66.97
CA ILE A 4 -61.86 -7.80 66.34
C ILE A 4 -62.16 -7.85 64.82
N LEU A 5 -62.78 -6.75 64.38
CA LEU A 5 -63.14 -6.34 63.02
C LEU A 5 -61.97 -5.54 62.43
N LEU A 6 -61.53 -5.84 61.20
CA LEU A 6 -60.71 -4.92 60.40
C LEU A 6 -61.41 -4.67 59.07
N LEU A 7 -61.80 -3.40 58.90
CA LEU A 7 -62.54 -2.83 57.80
C LEU A 7 -61.52 -2.22 56.82
N PHE A 8 -61.43 -2.72 55.59
CA PHE A 8 -60.73 -2.03 54.50
C PHE A 8 -61.78 -1.46 53.53
N ILE A 9 -61.96 -0.14 53.61
CA ILE A 9 -62.73 0.65 52.66
C ILE A 9 -61.80 0.97 51.49
N THR A 10 -62.06 0.41 50.31
CA THR A 10 -61.42 0.80 49.06
C THR A 10 -62.14 2.02 48.50
N ILE A 11 -61.45 3.15 48.51
CA ILE A 11 -61.88 4.40 47.87
C ILE A 11 -61.60 4.26 46.36
N THR A 12 -62.67 4.19 45.57
CA THR A 12 -62.63 4.40 44.12
C THR A 12 -62.51 5.90 43.84
N ILE A 13 -61.35 6.36 43.38
CA ILE A 13 -61.20 7.65 42.71
C ILE A 13 -61.23 7.37 41.21
N VAL A 14 -62.30 7.83 40.58
CA VAL A 14 -62.41 8.02 39.13
C VAL A 14 -61.47 9.17 38.76
N ALA A 15 -60.41 8.89 38.00
CA ALA A 15 -59.60 9.91 37.35
C ALA A 15 -59.93 9.91 35.86
N CYS A 16 -60.30 11.11 35.37
CA CYS A 16 -60.64 11.43 34.00
C CYS A 16 -59.53 11.09 33.00
N SER A 17 -59.98 10.71 31.81
CA SER A 17 -59.22 10.57 30.57
C SER A 17 -58.49 11.84 30.17
N SER A 18 -57.16 11.81 30.21
CA SER A 18 -56.34 12.46 29.19
C SER A 18 -56.11 11.44 28.08
N GLU A 19 -56.33 11.85 26.83
CA GLU A 19 -55.92 11.10 25.64
C GLU A 19 -54.39 11.00 25.64
N ASP A 20 -53.85 10.00 26.35
CA ASP A 20 -52.52 9.50 26.08
C ASP A 20 -52.59 8.80 24.72
N SER A 21 -52.13 9.50 23.69
CA SER A 21 -51.76 8.87 22.42
C SER A 21 -50.72 7.81 22.76
N LYS A 22 -51.15 6.53 22.81
CA LYS A 22 -50.25 5.39 22.92
C LYS A 22 -49.13 5.58 21.90
N PRO A 23 -47.85 5.37 22.26
CA PRO A 23 -46.78 5.37 21.27
C PRO A 23 -47.19 4.42 20.15
N GLU A 24 -47.15 4.91 18.90
CA GLU A 24 -47.49 4.12 17.72
C GLU A 24 -46.64 2.85 17.75
N GLU A 25 -47.29 1.70 17.99
CA GLU A 25 -46.62 0.41 18.15
C GLU A 25 -45.90 0.12 16.82
N ILE A 26 -44.57 0.09 16.83
CA ILE A 26 -43.79 -0.26 15.63
C ILE A 26 -44.05 -1.74 15.37
N VAL A 27 -45.01 -2.03 14.51
CA VAL A 27 -45.28 -3.39 14.05
C VAL A 27 -44.08 -3.83 13.21
N GLU A 28 -43.32 -4.80 13.70
CA GLU A 28 -42.22 -5.40 12.93
C GLU A 28 -42.78 -6.01 11.64
N LYS A 29 -42.39 -5.44 10.50
CA LYS A 29 -42.81 -5.89 9.17
C LYS A 29 -41.55 -6.09 8.32
N ALA A 30 -41.27 -7.34 7.98
CA ALA A 30 -40.09 -7.70 7.20
C ALA A 30 -40.44 -7.92 5.72
N PHE A 31 -39.61 -7.41 4.82
CA PHE A 31 -39.61 -7.74 3.41
C PHE A 31 -38.66 -8.90 3.14
N THR A 32 -39.14 -9.97 2.51
CA THR A 32 -38.32 -11.12 2.12
C THR A 32 -37.79 -10.93 0.70
N GLY A 33 -36.46 -10.98 0.55
CA GLY A 33 -35.78 -10.75 -0.72
C GLY A 33 -35.15 -9.36 -0.81
N SER A 34 -34.61 -9.05 -1.98
CA SER A 34 -34.00 -7.75 -2.29
C SER A 34 -35.03 -6.79 -2.88
N VAL A 35 -34.82 -5.49 -2.66
CA VAL A 35 -35.66 -4.39 -3.16
C VAL A 35 -34.78 -3.47 -4.00
N GLU A 36 -35.24 -3.11 -5.19
CA GLU A 36 -34.60 -2.11 -6.03
C GLU A 36 -35.57 -0.95 -6.25
N LEU A 37 -35.19 0.23 -5.74
CA LEU A 37 -35.93 1.48 -5.85
C LEU A 37 -35.22 2.36 -6.87
N LYS A 38 -35.79 2.46 -8.07
CA LYS A 38 -35.22 3.14 -9.25
C LYS A 38 -35.66 4.58 -9.38
N THR A 39 -36.83 4.90 -8.84
CA THR A 39 -37.45 6.22 -8.96
C THR A 39 -37.97 6.74 -7.63
N GLN A 40 -38.18 8.05 -7.52
CA GLN A 40 -38.79 8.67 -6.35
C GLN A 40 -40.20 8.13 -6.06
N ILE A 41 -40.95 7.78 -7.11
CA ILE A 41 -42.28 7.16 -6.97
C ILE A 41 -42.18 5.81 -6.26
N GLU A 42 -41.20 4.99 -6.65
CA GLU A 42 -40.98 3.67 -6.02
C GLU A 42 -40.52 3.81 -4.56
N VAL A 43 -39.66 4.79 -4.26
CA VAL A 43 -39.28 5.10 -2.86
C VAL A 43 -40.53 5.43 -2.03
N ASN A 44 -41.39 6.30 -2.53
CA ASN A 44 -42.60 6.72 -1.84
C ASN A 44 -43.58 5.55 -1.66
N ALA A 45 -43.76 4.71 -2.69
CA ALA A 45 -44.62 3.54 -2.65
C ALA A 45 -44.11 2.51 -1.63
N PHE A 46 -42.81 2.23 -1.61
CA PHE A 46 -42.21 1.29 -0.66
C PHE A 46 -42.26 1.83 0.78
N ALA A 47 -42.02 3.13 0.98
CA ALA A 47 -42.11 3.77 2.29
C ALA A 47 -43.52 3.67 2.90
N ALA A 48 -44.57 3.74 2.07
CA ALA A 48 -45.96 3.61 2.52
C ALA A 48 -46.27 2.24 3.15
N GLU A 49 -45.50 1.21 2.80
CA GLU A 49 -45.64 -0.13 3.37
C GLU A 49 -45.10 -0.25 4.80
N LYS A 50 -44.33 0.73 5.30
CA LYS A 50 -43.78 0.77 6.66
C LYS A 50 -42.98 -0.49 7.05
N TYR A 51 -42.21 -1.07 6.12
CA TYR A 51 -41.28 -2.15 6.45
C TYR A 51 -40.23 -1.67 7.46
N THR A 52 -39.85 -2.54 8.39
CA THR A 52 -38.82 -2.28 9.40
C THR A 52 -37.53 -3.06 9.15
N GLU A 53 -37.60 -4.08 8.28
CA GLU A 53 -36.48 -4.93 7.91
C GLU A 53 -36.58 -5.37 6.44
N ILE A 54 -35.44 -5.46 5.75
CA ILE A 54 -35.32 -6.07 4.41
C ILE A 54 -34.31 -7.21 4.51
N LYS A 55 -34.72 -8.46 4.27
CA LYS A 55 -33.82 -9.61 4.42
C LYS A 55 -32.73 -9.65 3.33
N GLY A 56 -33.01 -9.12 2.14
CA GLY A 56 -32.05 -8.99 1.05
C GLY A 56 -31.43 -7.60 0.98
N THR A 57 -30.93 -7.25 -0.20
CA THR A 57 -30.28 -5.96 -0.46
C THR A 57 -31.34 -4.90 -0.78
N LEU A 58 -31.24 -3.74 -0.12
CA LEU A 58 -31.92 -2.52 -0.53
C LEU A 58 -31.02 -1.76 -1.50
N VAL A 59 -31.46 -1.62 -2.75
CA VAL A 59 -30.81 -0.81 -3.78
C VAL A 59 -31.62 0.47 -3.98
N ILE A 60 -30.98 1.62 -3.83
CA ILE A 60 -31.55 2.95 -4.02
C ILE A 60 -30.79 3.62 -5.17
N GLY A 61 -31.48 3.76 -6.30
CA GLY A 61 -31.01 4.42 -7.48
C GLY A 61 -30.41 3.48 -8.53
N VAL A 62 -30.44 3.98 -9.75
CA VAL A 62 -29.97 3.40 -11.00
C VAL A 62 -29.43 4.53 -11.87
N VAL A 63 -28.82 4.20 -13.01
CA VAL A 63 -28.45 5.21 -14.00
C VAL A 63 -29.67 6.08 -14.32
N ASP A 64 -29.49 7.40 -14.20
CA ASP A 64 -30.53 8.43 -14.38
C ASP A 64 -31.71 8.38 -13.38
N SER A 65 -31.46 7.92 -12.15
CA SER A 65 -32.40 8.02 -11.02
C SER A 65 -32.85 9.46 -10.76
N ASP A 66 -34.15 9.64 -10.55
CA ASP A 66 -34.78 10.91 -10.16
C ASP A 66 -34.95 11.04 -8.63
N ILE A 67 -34.41 10.10 -7.85
CA ILE A 67 -34.54 10.07 -6.39
C ILE A 67 -33.84 11.28 -5.76
N THR A 68 -34.59 12.06 -5.00
CA THR A 68 -34.09 13.24 -4.27
C THR A 68 -34.29 13.14 -2.77
N ASP A 69 -35.26 12.33 -2.33
CA ASP A 69 -35.67 12.23 -0.93
C ASP A 69 -35.94 10.77 -0.55
N ILE A 70 -35.22 10.27 0.45
CA ILE A 70 -35.44 8.93 1.01
C ILE A 70 -35.99 8.98 2.44
N SER A 71 -36.37 10.15 2.96
CA SER A 71 -36.82 10.35 4.34
C SER A 71 -37.98 9.43 4.77
N GLY A 72 -38.80 8.99 3.81
CA GLY A 72 -39.86 8.01 4.01
C GLY A 72 -39.38 6.63 4.49
N LEU A 73 -38.11 6.27 4.26
CA LEU A 73 -37.54 4.97 4.62
C LEU A 73 -37.14 4.84 6.11
N LYS A 74 -37.43 5.86 6.94
CA LYS A 74 -37.01 5.94 8.35
C LYS A 74 -37.45 4.77 9.22
N THR A 75 -38.40 3.95 8.79
CA THR A 75 -38.85 2.76 9.53
C THR A 75 -37.84 1.62 9.46
N ILE A 76 -36.98 1.61 8.44
CA ILE A 76 -36.00 0.54 8.19
C ILE A 76 -34.91 0.59 9.25
N SER A 77 -34.71 -0.55 9.92
CA SER A 77 -33.73 -0.72 10.99
C SER A 77 -32.66 -1.77 10.71
N SER A 78 -32.90 -2.65 9.73
CA SER A 78 -31.99 -3.73 9.33
C SER A 78 -32.17 -4.05 7.85
N VAL A 79 -31.06 -4.24 7.13
CA VAL A 79 -31.06 -4.73 5.75
C VAL A 79 -30.04 -5.85 5.57
N GLY A 80 -30.24 -6.73 4.59
CA GLY A 80 -29.23 -7.71 4.19
C GLY A 80 -28.02 -7.03 3.55
N GLY A 81 -28.27 -6.08 2.64
CA GLY A 81 -27.28 -5.24 1.96
C GLY A 81 -27.81 -3.84 1.73
N LEU A 82 -26.94 -2.86 1.55
CA LEU A 82 -27.33 -1.49 1.19
C LEU A 82 -26.50 -1.01 0.01
N VAL A 83 -27.17 -0.65 -1.08
CA VAL A 83 -26.56 -0.05 -2.27
C VAL A 83 -27.27 1.28 -2.53
N ILE A 84 -26.52 2.38 -2.50
CA ILE A 84 -27.00 3.72 -2.83
C ILE A 84 -26.17 4.22 -4.00
N GLN A 85 -26.77 4.26 -5.18
CA GLN A 85 -26.01 4.46 -6.40
C GLN A 85 -26.67 5.39 -7.42
N ASN A 86 -25.85 6.15 -8.14
CA ASN A 86 -26.28 6.91 -9.32
C ASN A 86 -27.41 7.93 -9.05
N ASN A 87 -27.50 8.48 -7.84
CA ASN A 87 -28.50 9.48 -7.48
C ASN A 87 -27.92 10.91 -7.62
N LYS A 88 -28.07 11.50 -8.81
CA LYS A 88 -27.52 12.84 -9.16
C LYS A 88 -28.06 13.99 -8.31
N SER A 89 -29.19 13.77 -7.61
CA SER A 89 -29.88 14.81 -6.85
C SER A 89 -30.04 14.50 -5.35
N LEU A 90 -29.71 13.30 -4.90
CA LEU A 90 -29.82 12.93 -3.49
C LEU A 90 -28.72 13.62 -2.67
N THR A 91 -29.11 14.33 -1.61
CA THR A 91 -28.18 15.18 -0.84
C THR A 91 -27.82 14.64 0.54
N ASN A 92 -28.63 13.73 1.09
CA ASN A 92 -28.45 13.20 2.44
C ASN A 92 -29.12 11.82 2.56
N LEU A 93 -28.77 11.09 3.63
CA LEU A 93 -29.28 9.75 3.90
C LEU A 93 -30.26 9.72 5.08
N SER A 94 -30.87 10.85 5.46
CA SER A 94 -31.67 10.97 6.70
C SER A 94 -32.80 9.96 6.85
N GLY A 95 -33.30 9.42 5.74
CA GLY A 95 -34.24 8.30 5.72
C GLY A 95 -33.72 6.98 6.28
N LEU A 96 -32.42 6.86 6.53
CA LEU A 96 -31.80 5.65 7.06
C LEU A 96 -31.41 5.78 8.54
N LEU A 97 -31.83 6.85 9.22
CA LEU A 97 -31.38 7.17 10.59
C LEU A 97 -31.58 6.02 11.60
N ASN A 98 -32.57 5.16 11.38
CA ASN A 98 -32.86 4.02 12.25
C ASN A 98 -32.13 2.72 11.85
N LEU A 99 -31.38 2.72 10.75
CA LEU A 99 -30.61 1.57 10.28
C LEU A 99 -29.46 1.29 11.26
N LYS A 100 -29.45 0.07 11.82
CA LYS A 100 -28.46 -0.35 12.83
C LYS A 100 -27.45 -1.34 12.30
N GLN A 101 -27.81 -2.12 11.28
CA GLN A 101 -27.01 -3.25 10.81
C GLN A 101 -27.23 -3.57 9.33
N ILE A 102 -26.16 -4.05 8.69
CA ILE A 102 -26.15 -4.65 7.36
C ILE A 102 -25.63 -6.09 7.50
N THR A 103 -26.50 -7.08 7.29
CA THR A 103 -26.32 -8.41 7.89
C THR A 103 -25.78 -9.50 6.96
N SER A 104 -25.87 -9.35 5.64
CA SER A 104 -25.61 -10.46 4.70
C SER A 104 -24.89 -10.05 3.41
N SER A 105 -24.64 -8.76 3.20
CA SER A 105 -24.00 -8.21 2.01
C SER A 105 -23.30 -6.88 2.33
N ASN A 106 -22.86 -6.18 1.29
CA ASN A 106 -22.02 -5.00 1.37
C ASN A 106 -22.82 -3.72 1.69
N LEU A 107 -22.09 -2.71 2.18
CA LEU A 107 -22.48 -1.30 2.04
C LEU A 107 -21.80 -0.75 0.78
N VAL A 108 -22.58 -0.27 -0.18
CA VAL A 108 -22.09 0.37 -1.41
C VAL A 108 -22.73 1.74 -1.54
N ILE A 109 -21.91 2.79 -1.62
CA ILE A 109 -22.33 4.17 -1.86
C ILE A 109 -21.50 4.70 -3.02
N THR A 110 -22.11 4.81 -4.20
CA THR A 110 -21.36 5.16 -5.42
C THR A 110 -22.06 6.11 -6.37
N ASN A 111 -21.31 7.02 -7.01
CA ASN A 111 -21.86 7.92 -8.03
C ASN A 111 -23.08 8.74 -7.52
N ASN A 112 -22.99 9.30 -6.30
CA ASN A 112 -24.01 10.20 -5.77
C ASN A 112 -23.47 11.64 -5.75
N ASP A 113 -23.56 12.32 -6.89
CA ASP A 113 -22.91 13.60 -7.21
C ASP A 113 -23.20 14.77 -6.26
N LYS A 114 -24.25 14.65 -5.43
CA LYS A 114 -24.67 15.69 -4.48
C LYS A 114 -24.65 15.26 -3.01
N LEU A 115 -24.19 14.04 -2.72
CA LEU A 115 -24.11 13.54 -1.35
C LEU A 115 -22.88 14.12 -0.65
N ILE A 116 -23.10 14.96 0.37
CA ILE A 116 -22.02 15.73 1.03
C ILE A 116 -21.39 14.94 2.20
N ASN A 117 -22.16 14.08 2.87
CA ASN A 117 -21.71 13.20 3.95
C ASN A 117 -22.67 12.00 4.07
N LEU A 118 -22.40 11.10 5.01
CA LEU A 118 -23.19 9.89 5.24
C LEU A 118 -24.18 10.03 6.41
N LYS A 119 -24.50 11.25 6.84
CA LYS A 119 -25.47 11.50 7.91
C LYS A 119 -26.82 10.91 7.52
N GLY A 120 -27.43 10.23 8.48
CA GLY A 120 -28.48 9.25 8.26
C GLY A 120 -28.00 7.82 8.50
N LEU A 121 -26.70 7.52 8.50
CA LEU A 121 -26.18 6.23 8.95
C LEU A 121 -25.74 6.22 10.42
N ASP A 122 -26.04 7.27 11.18
CA ASP A 122 -25.48 7.57 12.52
C ASP A 122 -25.70 6.48 13.59
N ASN A 123 -26.61 5.53 13.33
CA ASN A 123 -26.91 4.41 14.22
C ASN A 123 -26.39 3.06 13.70
N LEU A 124 -25.70 3.04 12.57
CA LEU A 124 -25.11 1.85 11.98
C LEU A 124 -23.91 1.39 12.83
N THR A 125 -24.02 0.21 13.42
CA THR A 125 -22.99 -0.35 14.32
C THR A 125 -22.23 -1.53 13.73
N GLU A 126 -22.81 -2.20 12.75
CA GLU A 126 -22.32 -3.49 12.26
C GLU A 126 -22.55 -3.65 10.75
N ILE A 127 -21.48 -4.02 10.04
CA ILE A 127 -21.50 -4.39 8.63
C ILE A 127 -20.71 -5.70 8.52
N PHE A 128 -21.36 -6.75 8.03
CA PHE A 128 -20.75 -8.08 7.96
C PHE A 128 -19.73 -8.23 6.83
N TRP A 129 -19.96 -7.55 5.70
CA TRP A 129 -19.15 -7.67 4.49
C TRP A 129 -18.42 -6.36 4.18
N ALA A 130 -18.12 -6.10 2.91
CA ALA A 130 -17.31 -4.97 2.48
C ALA A 130 -18.04 -3.62 2.57
N ILE A 131 -17.27 -2.55 2.71
CA ILE A 131 -17.72 -1.16 2.55
C ILE A 131 -17.07 -0.59 1.30
N GLN A 132 -17.88 -0.06 0.40
CA GLN A 132 -17.43 0.59 -0.83
C GLN A 132 -18.04 1.98 -0.92
N ILE A 133 -17.21 3.01 -0.84
CA ILE A 133 -17.59 4.42 -0.97
C ILE A 133 -16.78 4.99 -2.13
N LYS A 134 -17.42 5.12 -3.30
CA LYS A 134 -16.71 5.37 -4.56
C LYS A 134 -17.35 6.47 -5.41
N ASP A 135 -16.55 7.30 -6.07
CA ASP A 135 -17.05 8.24 -7.08
C ASP A 135 -18.15 9.18 -6.56
N ASN A 136 -18.11 9.60 -5.28
CA ASN A 136 -19.03 10.61 -4.75
C ASN A 136 -18.29 11.96 -4.75
N ASP A 137 -18.32 12.64 -5.89
CA ASP A 137 -17.42 13.77 -6.19
C ASP A 137 -17.48 14.94 -5.18
N VAL A 138 -18.60 15.15 -4.48
CA VAL A 138 -18.77 16.23 -3.48
C VAL A 138 -18.78 15.74 -2.02
N LEU A 139 -18.58 14.44 -1.78
CA LEU A 139 -18.54 13.89 -0.42
C LEU A 139 -17.36 14.50 0.33
N GLU A 140 -17.62 15.24 1.40
CA GLU A 140 -16.60 15.96 2.17
C GLU A 140 -16.06 15.17 3.35
N ASP A 141 -16.91 14.33 3.96
CA ASP A 141 -16.55 13.51 5.11
C ASP A 141 -17.40 12.23 5.20
N LEU A 142 -16.98 11.33 6.10
CA LEU A 142 -17.69 10.09 6.41
C LEU A 142 -18.57 10.20 7.67
N SER A 143 -19.02 11.39 8.06
CA SER A 143 -19.92 11.53 9.20
C SER A 143 -21.20 10.75 8.96
N GLY A 144 -21.67 10.08 10.00
CA GLY A 144 -22.68 9.03 9.96
C GLY A 144 -22.11 7.65 10.30
N LEU A 145 -20.80 7.40 10.14
CA LEU A 145 -20.19 6.10 10.44
C LEU A 145 -19.57 5.99 11.84
N GLU A 146 -19.70 7.01 12.69
CA GLU A 146 -18.98 7.11 13.96
C GLU A 146 -19.28 5.96 14.93
N LYS A 147 -20.42 5.27 14.79
CA LYS A 147 -20.78 4.13 15.65
C LYS A 147 -20.38 2.76 15.08
N LEU A 148 -19.83 2.72 13.88
CA LEU A 148 -19.41 1.48 13.24
C LEU A 148 -18.25 0.86 14.02
N ALA A 149 -18.53 -0.23 14.74
CA ALA A 149 -17.56 -0.90 15.62
C ALA A 149 -17.22 -2.32 15.17
N LYS A 150 -18.09 -2.92 14.36
CA LYS A 150 -17.91 -4.29 13.85
C LYS A 150 -17.84 -4.28 12.35
N TYR A 151 -16.65 -4.61 11.87
CA TYR A 151 -16.30 -4.63 10.48
C TYR A 151 -14.99 -5.40 10.31
N ASN A 152 -14.95 -6.44 9.47
CA ASN A 152 -13.79 -7.31 9.32
C ASN A 152 -13.26 -7.44 7.89
N GLU A 153 -14.01 -6.94 6.90
CA GLU A 153 -13.81 -7.21 5.46
C GLU A 153 -13.19 -6.01 4.71
N SER A 154 -13.29 -5.98 3.37
CA SER A 154 -12.55 -5.02 2.53
C SER A 154 -13.17 -3.62 2.50
N LEU A 155 -12.44 -2.61 2.98
CA LEU A 155 -12.88 -1.21 3.02
C LEU A 155 -12.27 -0.44 1.85
N GLU A 156 -13.13 0.13 1.01
CA GLU A 156 -12.73 0.86 -0.19
C GLU A 156 -13.31 2.27 -0.16
N ILE A 157 -12.42 3.27 -0.14
CA ILE A 157 -12.75 4.69 -0.20
C ILE A 157 -12.00 5.26 -1.40
N VAL A 158 -12.68 5.33 -2.55
CA VAL A 158 -12.03 5.53 -3.86
C VAL A 158 -12.66 6.71 -4.59
N ASP A 159 -11.84 7.58 -5.16
CA ASP A 159 -12.27 8.66 -6.07
C ASP A 159 -13.36 9.59 -5.50
N ASN A 160 -13.35 9.85 -4.20
CA ASN A 160 -14.18 10.88 -3.57
C ASN A 160 -13.38 12.18 -3.50
N LYS A 161 -13.28 12.91 -4.63
CA LYS A 161 -12.29 13.98 -4.83
C LYS A 161 -12.32 15.10 -3.77
N LYS A 162 -13.51 15.40 -3.21
CA LYS A 162 -13.74 16.41 -2.16
C LYS A 162 -13.65 15.88 -0.74
N LEU A 163 -13.33 14.60 -0.55
CA LEU A 163 -13.26 13.99 0.77
C LEU A 163 -12.06 14.55 1.53
N LYS A 164 -12.33 15.26 2.63
CA LYS A 164 -11.33 15.90 3.48
C LYS A 164 -11.06 15.09 4.75
N SER A 165 -11.99 14.24 5.17
CA SER A 165 -11.88 13.51 6.43
C SER A 165 -12.53 12.13 6.40
N ILE A 166 -11.84 11.17 7.01
CA ILE A 166 -12.34 9.81 7.26
C ILE A 166 -12.59 9.56 8.76
N LYS A 167 -12.71 10.59 9.59
CA LYS A 167 -12.88 10.49 11.05
C LYS A 167 -14.11 9.70 11.50
N GLY A 168 -15.11 9.56 10.63
CA GLY A 168 -16.23 8.65 10.84
C GLY A 168 -15.79 7.20 11.13
N LEU A 169 -14.59 6.80 10.72
CA LEU A 169 -14.06 5.45 10.92
C LEU A 169 -13.34 5.22 12.25
N GLY A 170 -13.33 6.19 13.18
CA GLY A 170 -12.50 6.12 14.40
C GLY A 170 -12.74 4.89 15.30
N ASN A 171 -13.86 4.18 15.13
CA ASN A 171 -14.16 2.93 15.83
C ASN A 171 -13.84 1.65 15.04
N VAL A 172 -13.46 1.78 13.77
CA VAL A 172 -12.95 0.68 12.94
C VAL A 172 -11.59 0.24 13.49
N LYS A 173 -11.46 -1.07 13.67
CA LYS A 173 -10.25 -1.70 14.19
C LYS A 173 -9.58 -2.49 13.07
N ASP A 174 -9.23 -3.74 13.33
CA ASP A 174 -8.49 -4.59 12.41
C ASP A 174 -9.33 -5.01 11.22
N ILE A 175 -8.73 -4.95 10.04
CA ILE A 175 -9.28 -5.51 8.81
C ILE A 175 -8.68 -6.91 8.65
N THR A 176 -9.33 -7.88 9.27
CA THR A 176 -8.79 -9.24 9.48
C THR A 176 -9.09 -10.23 8.36
N LEU A 177 -10.06 -9.93 7.50
CA LEU A 177 -10.45 -10.80 6.37
C LEU A 177 -10.27 -10.11 5.02
N GLY A 178 -10.17 -8.78 5.01
CA GLY A 178 -10.18 -7.96 3.80
C GLY A 178 -8.92 -7.15 3.52
N SER A 179 -9.08 -6.25 2.57
CA SER A 179 -8.11 -5.22 2.16
C SER A 179 -8.55 -3.82 2.58
N LEU A 180 -7.63 -2.88 2.65
CA LEU A 180 -7.95 -1.46 2.84
C LEU A 180 -7.48 -0.68 1.62
N GLN A 181 -8.37 0.08 1.00
CA GLN A 181 -8.05 0.94 -0.14
C GLN A 181 -8.54 2.36 0.12
N ILE A 182 -7.60 3.30 0.05
CA ILE A 182 -7.85 4.74 0.11
C ILE A 182 -7.16 5.33 -1.11
N ILE A 183 -7.92 5.56 -2.18
CA ILE A 183 -7.37 5.89 -3.50
C ILE A 183 -8.07 7.12 -4.09
N GLY A 184 -7.32 8.05 -4.69
CA GLY A 184 -7.92 9.13 -5.48
C GLY A 184 -8.69 10.19 -4.67
N ASN A 185 -8.54 10.23 -3.35
CA ASN A 185 -9.18 11.22 -2.48
C ASN A 185 -8.28 12.46 -2.38
N THR A 186 -8.29 13.28 -3.43
CA THR A 186 -7.28 14.34 -3.64
C THR A 186 -7.29 15.48 -2.61
N GLU A 187 -8.38 15.68 -1.88
CA GLU A 187 -8.49 16.64 -0.77
C GLU A 187 -8.27 16.02 0.62
N LEU A 188 -8.07 14.71 0.72
CA LEU A 188 -7.81 14.02 1.99
C LEU A 188 -6.36 14.27 2.39
N THR A 189 -6.14 15.06 3.44
CA THR A 189 -4.79 15.49 3.83
C THR A 189 -4.11 14.63 4.89
N THR A 190 -4.86 13.76 5.57
CA THR A 190 -4.37 12.89 6.65
C THR A 190 -5.25 11.63 6.76
N LEU A 191 -4.79 10.62 7.49
CA LEU A 191 -5.53 9.38 7.77
C LEU A 191 -6.14 9.35 9.18
N GLU A 192 -6.27 10.52 9.83
CA GLU A 192 -7.00 10.65 11.10
C GLU A 192 -8.42 10.08 10.95
N GLY A 193 -8.79 9.17 11.85
CA GLY A 193 -9.93 8.26 11.72
C GLY A 193 -9.53 6.78 11.66
N LEU A 194 -8.25 6.46 11.46
CA LEU A 194 -7.75 5.07 11.47
C LEU A 194 -6.96 4.71 12.73
N GLU A 195 -7.09 5.46 13.82
CA GLU A 195 -6.29 5.27 15.04
C GLU A 195 -6.51 3.90 15.70
N GLY A 196 -7.64 3.25 15.43
CA GLY A 196 -7.96 1.90 15.91
C GLY A 196 -7.32 0.76 15.11
N LEU A 197 -6.81 1.04 13.90
CA LEU A 197 -6.31 0.03 12.97
C LEU A 197 -4.95 -0.51 13.43
N LYS A 198 -4.84 -1.83 13.66
CA LYS A 198 -3.56 -2.49 13.96
C LYS A 198 -3.12 -3.44 12.88
N ILE A 199 -4.06 -4.13 12.24
CA ILE A 199 -3.78 -5.17 11.25
C ILE A 199 -4.61 -4.94 9.98
N VAL A 200 -3.95 -5.10 8.83
CA VAL A 200 -4.61 -5.32 7.53
C VAL A 200 -4.13 -6.66 6.99
N SER A 201 -5.04 -7.63 6.84
CA SER A 201 -4.67 -9.02 6.52
C SER A 201 -4.40 -9.30 5.04
N ASN A 202 -5.04 -8.58 4.13
CA ASN A 202 -4.68 -8.65 2.71
C ASN A 202 -3.77 -7.46 2.36
N TRP A 203 -4.12 -6.67 1.36
CA TRP A 203 -3.34 -5.50 0.98
C TRP A 203 -3.89 -4.22 1.61
N PHE A 204 -2.99 -3.26 1.84
CA PHE A 204 -3.31 -1.89 2.19
C PHE A 204 -2.79 -0.98 1.07
N ASP A 205 -3.71 -0.31 0.40
CA ASP A 205 -3.45 0.56 -0.74
C ASP A 205 -3.79 2.02 -0.44
N ILE A 206 -2.75 2.86 -0.39
CA ILE A 206 -2.83 4.30 -0.17
C ILE A 206 -2.23 4.97 -1.39
N ARG A 207 -3.07 5.34 -2.36
CA ARG A 207 -2.64 5.90 -3.64
C ARG A 207 -3.36 7.17 -4.04
N GLU A 208 -2.67 8.08 -4.71
CA GLU A 208 -3.29 9.22 -5.39
C GLU A 208 -4.14 10.12 -4.46
N ASN A 209 -3.76 10.22 -3.17
CA ASN A 209 -4.45 11.09 -2.21
C ASN A 209 -3.74 12.42 -1.99
N GLY A 210 -4.45 13.37 -1.37
CA GLY A 210 -3.91 14.66 -0.95
C GLY A 210 -3.04 14.63 0.32
N ILE A 211 -2.70 13.45 0.83
CA ILE A 211 -2.12 13.29 2.17
C ILE A 211 -0.75 13.97 2.29
N VAL A 212 -0.53 14.67 3.39
CA VAL A 212 0.76 15.28 3.73
C VAL A 212 1.56 14.45 4.73
N GLU A 213 0.86 13.61 5.49
CA GLU A 213 1.35 12.66 6.49
C GLU A 213 0.36 11.50 6.61
N VAL A 214 0.79 10.39 7.19
CA VAL A 214 -0.04 9.18 7.44
C VAL A 214 -0.50 9.10 8.89
N LYS A 215 -0.61 10.25 9.56
CA LYS A 215 -1.15 10.35 10.91
C LYS A 215 -2.54 9.71 10.95
N GLY A 216 -2.79 8.93 12.00
CA GLY A 216 -3.92 8.02 12.08
C GLY A 216 -3.46 6.57 12.12
N LEU A 217 -2.35 6.21 11.47
CA LEU A 217 -1.82 4.84 11.48
C LEU A 217 -1.00 4.47 12.72
N ASN A 218 -1.01 5.29 13.78
CA ASN A 218 -0.09 5.19 14.94
C ASN A 218 -0.11 3.83 15.67
N ASN A 219 -1.15 3.03 15.44
CA ASN A 219 -1.33 1.70 16.01
C ASN A 219 -1.17 0.55 15.00
N LEU A 220 -0.89 0.84 13.72
CA LEU A 220 -0.66 -0.15 12.69
C LEU A 220 0.60 -0.96 13.02
N GLU A 221 0.42 -2.23 13.34
CA GLU A 221 1.48 -3.16 13.75
C GLU A 221 1.98 -3.99 12.58
N ARG A 222 1.09 -4.40 11.65
CA ARG A 222 1.46 -5.18 10.47
C ARG A 222 0.44 -5.08 9.32
N VAL A 223 0.95 -5.31 8.12
CA VAL A 223 0.16 -5.62 6.92
C VAL A 223 0.57 -7.03 6.48
N ASP A 224 -0.35 -8.00 6.47
CA ASP A 224 0.01 -9.40 6.18
C ASP A 224 0.19 -9.64 4.66
N GLY A 225 -0.37 -8.79 3.81
CA GLY A 225 -0.16 -8.79 2.36
C GLY A 225 0.73 -7.64 1.87
N ASP A 226 0.30 -6.99 0.79
CA ASP A 226 1.04 -5.90 0.14
C ASP A 226 0.70 -4.54 0.77
N LEU A 227 1.70 -3.70 0.97
CA LEU A 227 1.51 -2.30 1.35
C LEU A 227 1.94 -1.40 0.19
N PHE A 228 0.96 -0.76 -0.43
CA PHE A 228 1.15 0.23 -1.48
C PHE A 228 1.00 1.63 -0.90
N LEU A 229 2.08 2.40 -0.92
CA LEU A 229 2.10 3.81 -0.59
C LEU A 229 2.68 4.55 -1.79
N GLN A 230 1.81 4.91 -2.73
CA GLN A 230 2.26 5.41 -4.03
C GLN A 230 1.52 6.67 -4.48
N ASP A 231 2.20 7.50 -5.28
CA ASP A 231 1.54 8.61 -5.98
C ASP A 231 0.84 9.63 -5.02
N ASN A 232 1.26 9.69 -3.75
CA ASN A 232 0.80 10.71 -2.79
C ASN A 232 1.78 11.90 -2.83
N ILE A 233 1.66 12.73 -3.85
CA ILE A 233 2.68 13.73 -4.23
C ILE A 233 2.98 14.77 -3.13
N LYS A 234 2.07 14.97 -2.18
CA LYS A 234 2.22 15.92 -1.06
C LYS A 234 2.77 15.27 0.23
N LEU A 235 2.92 13.95 0.27
CA LEU A 235 3.32 13.20 1.45
C LEU A 235 4.77 13.53 1.82
N LYS A 236 5.01 14.07 3.02
CA LYS A 236 6.33 14.58 3.44
C LYS A 236 7.13 13.61 4.28
N ASN A 237 6.45 12.81 5.08
CA ASN A 237 7.02 11.82 6.01
C ASN A 237 6.01 10.68 6.21
N LEU A 238 6.44 9.66 6.96
CA LEU A 238 5.61 8.51 7.34
C LEU A 238 5.18 8.56 8.82
N ASP A 239 5.17 9.73 9.43
CA ASP A 239 4.84 9.89 10.86
C ASP A 239 3.42 9.34 11.09
N GLY A 240 3.31 8.46 12.07
CA GLY A 240 2.17 7.58 12.29
C GLY A 240 2.42 6.11 11.96
N MET A 241 3.55 5.71 11.36
CA MET A 241 3.84 4.29 11.09
C MET A 241 4.86 3.66 12.05
N GLU A 242 5.09 4.26 13.23
CA GLU A 242 6.17 3.89 14.16
C GLU A 242 6.08 2.46 14.69
N LYS A 243 4.87 1.90 14.75
CA LYS A 243 4.61 0.53 15.22
C LYS A 243 4.65 -0.53 14.11
N LEU A 244 4.71 -0.12 12.84
CA LEU A 244 4.70 -1.08 11.74
C LEU A 244 5.95 -1.94 11.83
N SER A 245 5.76 -3.23 12.09
CA SER A 245 6.82 -4.19 12.36
C SER A 245 7.06 -5.16 11.21
N SER A 246 6.05 -5.41 10.37
CA SER A 246 6.17 -6.32 9.24
C SER A 246 5.21 -5.98 8.10
N VAL A 247 5.67 -6.20 6.87
CA VAL A 247 4.85 -6.30 5.66
C VAL A 247 5.02 -7.71 5.11
N GLY A 248 3.94 -8.49 5.02
CA GLY A 248 4.00 -9.93 4.75
C GLY A 248 4.28 -10.28 3.29
N LYS A 249 4.01 -9.36 2.35
CA LYS A 249 4.44 -9.48 0.94
C LYS A 249 5.31 -8.30 0.55
N ASN A 250 4.84 -7.42 -0.33
CA ASN A 250 5.63 -6.35 -0.90
C ASN A 250 5.36 -5.01 -0.21
N LEU A 251 6.42 -4.24 -0.01
CA LEU A 251 6.35 -2.84 0.43
C LEU A 251 6.74 -1.94 -0.73
N TYR A 252 5.78 -1.19 -1.26
CA TYR A 252 5.97 -0.22 -2.33
C TYR A 252 5.83 1.20 -1.78
N ILE A 253 6.94 1.93 -1.72
CA ILE A 253 6.97 3.36 -1.40
C ILE A 253 7.44 4.08 -2.65
N ASN A 254 6.52 4.45 -3.54
CA ASN A 254 6.88 4.94 -4.86
C ASN A 254 6.19 6.26 -5.22
N ARG A 255 6.84 7.12 -6.02
CA ARG A 255 6.21 8.34 -6.57
C ARG A 255 5.62 9.29 -5.51
N ASN A 256 6.19 9.31 -4.30
CA ASN A 256 5.85 10.29 -3.26
C ASN A 256 6.90 11.42 -3.31
N TYR A 257 6.78 12.32 -4.28
CA TYR A 257 7.83 13.29 -4.62
C TYR A 257 8.27 14.19 -3.45
N ALA A 258 7.37 14.53 -2.52
CA ALA A 258 7.67 15.35 -1.34
C ALA A 258 8.24 14.54 -0.14
N LEU A 259 8.29 13.21 -0.23
CA LEU A 259 8.68 12.33 0.87
C LEU A 259 10.17 12.50 1.15
N SER A 260 10.49 13.16 2.26
CA SER A 260 11.87 13.52 2.59
C SER A 260 12.56 12.54 3.53
N ASN A 261 11.78 11.79 4.29
CA ASN A 261 12.30 10.78 5.22
C ASN A 261 11.26 9.68 5.48
N ILE A 262 11.76 8.52 5.89
CA ILE A 262 10.97 7.34 6.27
C ILE A 262 11.25 6.91 7.71
N ASN A 263 11.61 7.86 8.59
CA ASN A 263 12.10 7.56 9.95
C ASN A 263 11.08 6.82 10.83
N ALA A 264 9.79 6.98 10.56
CA ALA A 264 8.75 6.24 11.25
C ALA A 264 8.87 4.71 11.01
N LEU A 265 9.53 4.25 9.95
CA LEU A 265 9.71 2.81 9.69
C LEU A 265 10.77 2.15 10.58
N LYS A 266 11.30 2.82 11.61
CA LYS A 266 12.28 2.22 12.55
C LYS A 266 11.75 0.96 13.24
N GLY A 267 10.43 0.78 13.33
CA GLY A 267 9.82 -0.44 13.85
C GLY A 267 9.90 -1.64 12.89
N LEU A 268 10.11 -1.41 11.59
CA LEU A 268 9.97 -2.42 10.54
C LEU A 268 11.13 -3.42 10.58
N LYS A 269 10.80 -4.71 10.74
CA LYS A 269 11.76 -5.81 10.88
C LYS A 269 11.84 -6.70 9.65
N SER A 270 10.74 -6.85 8.92
CA SER A 270 10.66 -7.76 7.77
C SER A 270 9.73 -7.28 6.65
N VAL A 271 10.14 -7.52 5.42
CA VAL A 271 9.31 -7.47 4.20
C VAL A 271 9.34 -8.86 3.55
N GLY A 272 8.19 -9.50 3.37
CA GLY A 272 8.14 -10.90 2.99
C GLY A 272 8.59 -11.19 1.56
N GLU A 273 8.47 -10.23 0.64
CA GLU A 273 8.86 -10.38 -0.76
C GLU A 273 9.75 -9.24 -1.24
N ILE A 274 9.18 -8.17 -1.80
CA ILE A 274 9.94 -7.08 -2.43
C ILE A 274 9.82 -5.81 -1.61
N LEU A 275 10.97 -5.17 -1.34
CA LEU A 275 11.02 -3.77 -0.93
C LEU A 275 11.34 -2.90 -2.14
N SER A 276 10.41 -2.02 -2.51
CA SER A 276 10.58 -1.06 -3.60
C SER A 276 10.46 0.36 -3.06
N ILE A 277 11.55 1.12 -3.20
CA ILE A 277 11.60 2.55 -2.91
C ILE A 277 12.02 3.28 -4.18
N SER A 278 11.06 3.81 -4.92
CA SER A 278 11.34 4.40 -6.23
C SER A 278 10.66 5.74 -6.48
N ILE A 279 11.34 6.68 -7.13
CA ILE A 279 10.74 7.97 -7.53
C ILE A 279 10.24 8.75 -6.29
N ASN A 280 11.01 8.75 -5.20
CA ASN A 280 10.78 9.61 -4.03
C ASN A 280 11.84 10.71 -4.04
N THR A 281 11.64 11.70 -4.91
CA THR A 281 12.64 12.71 -5.27
C THR A 281 12.91 13.77 -4.18
N SER A 282 12.58 13.52 -2.92
CA SER A 282 13.05 14.33 -1.79
C SER A 282 13.75 13.48 -0.72
N LEU A 283 13.79 12.14 -0.90
CA LEU A 283 14.20 11.19 0.12
C LEU A 283 15.71 11.16 0.26
N VAL A 284 16.22 11.62 1.41
CA VAL A 284 17.67 11.82 1.63
C VAL A 284 18.41 10.52 1.97
N ASN A 285 17.78 9.65 2.76
CA ASN A 285 18.40 8.41 3.23
C ASN A 285 17.34 7.36 3.60
N LEU A 286 17.82 6.14 3.91
CA LEU A 286 17.00 5.02 4.36
C LEU A 286 17.17 4.70 5.85
N ASP A 287 17.58 5.66 6.69
CA ASP A 287 17.88 5.41 8.12
C ASP A 287 16.68 4.89 8.92
N GLY A 288 15.47 5.17 8.43
CA GLY A 288 14.24 4.57 8.94
C GLY A 288 14.23 3.04 8.90
N LEU A 289 15.01 2.40 8.03
CA LEU A 289 15.05 0.94 7.88
C LEU A 289 16.12 0.25 8.74
N ILE A 290 16.71 0.96 9.72
CA ILE A 290 17.82 0.46 10.53
C ILE A 290 17.57 -0.89 11.22
N ASN A 291 16.32 -1.24 11.51
CA ASN A 291 15.95 -2.51 12.16
C ASN A 291 15.43 -3.57 11.17
N LEU A 292 15.44 -3.28 9.87
CA LEU A 292 15.04 -4.22 8.84
C LEU A 292 16.09 -5.32 8.73
N THR A 293 15.69 -6.56 9.00
CA THR A 293 16.57 -7.72 9.01
C THR A 293 16.31 -8.69 7.86
N SER A 294 15.11 -8.68 7.28
CA SER A 294 14.75 -9.57 6.19
C SER A 294 13.90 -8.91 5.10
N ILE A 295 14.28 -9.22 3.87
CA ILE A 295 13.56 -9.06 2.61
C ILE A 295 13.57 -10.45 1.95
N GLY A 296 12.43 -10.95 1.50
CA GLY A 296 12.36 -12.33 1.00
C GLY A 296 12.87 -12.55 -0.43
N LYS A 297 12.64 -11.59 -1.34
CA LYS A 297 12.92 -11.76 -2.77
C LYS A 297 13.77 -10.63 -3.37
N GLY A 298 13.36 -9.37 -3.22
CA GLY A 298 13.94 -8.30 -4.03
C GLY A 298 14.07 -6.97 -3.30
N LEU A 299 15.19 -6.28 -3.57
CA LEU A 299 15.45 -4.92 -3.13
C LEU A 299 15.56 -4.02 -4.36
N LYS A 300 14.62 -3.09 -4.51
CA LYS A 300 14.61 -2.11 -5.59
C LYS A 300 14.70 -0.69 -5.02
N ILE A 301 15.76 0.01 -5.36
CA ILE A 301 15.99 1.42 -5.04
C ILE A 301 16.24 2.14 -6.37
N ALA A 302 15.22 2.81 -6.90
CA ALA A 302 15.27 3.30 -8.28
C ALA A 302 14.80 4.74 -8.44
N ASN A 303 15.52 5.54 -9.23
CA ASN A 303 15.13 6.89 -9.64
C ASN A 303 14.80 7.81 -8.45
N ASN A 304 15.64 7.76 -7.41
CA ASN A 304 15.63 8.71 -6.30
C ASN A 304 16.75 9.78 -6.50
N SER A 305 17.21 9.99 -7.75
CA SER A 305 18.34 10.85 -8.13
C SER A 305 17.99 12.33 -8.14
N ASP A 306 16.77 12.69 -8.55
CA ASP A 306 16.32 14.11 -8.58
C ASP A 306 16.18 14.69 -7.16
N GLY A 307 16.54 13.90 -6.14
CA GLY A 307 16.06 13.99 -4.79
C GLY A 307 17.02 13.58 -3.70
N VAL A 308 18.32 13.78 -3.90
CA VAL A 308 19.29 13.79 -2.80
C VAL A 308 19.45 12.48 -2.02
N LEU A 309 19.03 11.31 -2.54
CA LEU A 309 19.28 10.03 -1.87
C LEU A 309 20.78 9.71 -1.87
N THR A 310 21.45 10.02 -0.77
CA THR A 310 22.91 9.91 -0.63
C THR A 310 23.36 8.74 0.24
N SER A 311 22.44 8.06 0.94
CA SER A 311 22.78 6.94 1.82
C SER A 311 21.70 5.87 1.88
N ILE A 312 22.14 4.60 1.86
CA ILE A 312 21.31 3.42 2.15
C ILE A 312 21.81 2.67 3.41
N GLU A 313 22.59 3.34 4.27
CA GLU A 313 23.20 2.74 5.46
C GLU A 313 22.18 2.15 6.46
N GLY A 314 20.94 2.64 6.42
CA GLY A 314 19.84 2.03 7.16
C GLY A 314 19.61 0.54 6.84
N LEU A 315 20.11 0.03 5.71
CA LEU A 315 19.98 -1.39 5.34
C LEU A 315 21.06 -2.31 5.95
N LYS A 316 22.03 -1.77 6.70
CA LYS A 316 23.21 -2.53 7.18
C LYS A 316 22.92 -3.78 8.02
N ASN A 317 21.72 -3.88 8.59
CA ASN A 317 21.29 -4.99 9.44
C ASN A 317 20.53 -6.09 8.68
N LEU A 318 20.38 -5.96 7.36
CA LEU A 318 19.80 -7.02 6.53
C LEU A 318 20.58 -8.32 6.69
N LYS A 319 19.89 -9.45 6.73
CA LYS A 319 20.48 -10.81 6.74
C LYS A 319 19.98 -11.64 5.57
N SER A 320 19.33 -10.99 4.61
CA SER A 320 18.78 -11.62 3.42
C SER A 320 19.88 -12.12 2.49
N ASN A 321 19.64 -13.26 1.86
CA ASN A 321 20.49 -13.80 0.81
C ASN A 321 19.60 -14.21 -0.37
N GLY A 322 20.19 -14.23 -1.57
CA GLY A 322 19.45 -14.52 -2.80
C GLY A 322 18.54 -13.38 -3.23
N LEU A 323 18.84 -12.14 -2.84
CA LEU A 323 18.07 -10.97 -3.28
C LEU A 323 18.30 -10.66 -4.75
N GLU A 324 17.23 -10.34 -5.46
CA GLU A 324 17.31 -9.49 -6.66
C GLU A 324 17.60 -8.06 -6.22
N ILE A 325 18.80 -7.55 -6.53
CA ILE A 325 19.22 -6.20 -6.14
C ILE A 325 19.19 -5.31 -7.37
N GLN A 326 18.29 -4.33 -7.38
CA GLN A 326 18.21 -3.28 -8.38
C GLN A 326 18.47 -1.93 -7.72
N ILE A 327 19.57 -1.27 -8.08
CA ILE A 327 19.91 0.06 -7.59
C ILE A 327 20.24 0.95 -8.77
N ASN A 328 19.39 1.93 -9.04
CA ASN A 328 19.60 2.81 -10.17
C ASN A 328 19.05 4.23 -10.00
N GLY A 329 19.63 5.18 -10.74
CA GLY A 329 19.16 6.56 -10.70
C GLY A 329 19.19 7.10 -9.26
N THR A 330 20.36 7.10 -8.63
CA THR A 330 20.56 7.63 -7.28
C THR A 330 21.80 8.53 -7.22
N GLU A 331 21.91 9.33 -6.16
CA GLU A 331 23.09 10.17 -5.87
C GLU A 331 24.05 9.47 -4.88
N LEU A 332 23.97 8.14 -4.77
CA LEU A 332 24.82 7.35 -3.89
C LEU A 332 26.28 7.42 -4.31
N THR A 333 27.17 7.66 -3.34
CA THR A 333 28.63 7.57 -3.57
C THR A 333 29.20 6.18 -3.27
N SER A 334 28.50 5.39 -2.46
CA SER A 334 28.79 3.98 -2.15
C SER A 334 27.47 3.24 -1.91
N LEU A 335 27.55 1.90 -1.87
CA LEU A 335 26.42 1.03 -1.49
C LEU A 335 26.49 0.60 -0.02
N SER A 336 27.13 1.41 0.83
CA SER A 336 27.25 1.13 2.28
C SER A 336 25.87 0.91 2.88
N GLY A 337 25.70 -0.21 3.58
CA GLY A 337 24.40 -0.75 3.97
C GLY A 337 24.10 -2.12 3.37
N LEU A 338 24.83 -2.55 2.33
CA LEU A 338 24.68 -3.90 1.74
C LEU A 338 25.78 -4.90 2.15
N ASN A 339 26.65 -4.51 3.08
CA ASN A 339 27.81 -5.30 3.51
C ASN A 339 27.46 -6.69 4.05
N SER A 340 26.24 -6.91 4.50
CA SER A 340 25.81 -8.18 5.08
C SER A 340 25.37 -9.23 4.04
N ILE A 341 25.18 -8.84 2.77
CA ILE A 341 24.70 -9.74 1.73
C ILE A 341 25.84 -10.64 1.27
N THR A 342 25.64 -11.97 1.35
CA THR A 342 26.68 -12.96 0.97
C THR A 342 26.42 -13.65 -0.36
N ASN A 343 25.17 -13.65 -0.80
CA ASN A 343 24.73 -14.20 -2.08
C ASN A 343 23.58 -13.35 -2.63
N ALA A 344 23.56 -13.11 -3.94
CA ALA A 344 22.49 -12.41 -4.63
C ALA A 344 21.85 -13.32 -5.69
N TYR A 345 20.56 -13.11 -5.96
CA TYR A 345 19.95 -13.68 -7.15
C TYR A 345 20.44 -12.94 -8.40
N SER A 346 20.33 -11.62 -8.41
CA SER A 346 20.83 -10.76 -9.49
C SER A 346 21.39 -9.45 -8.93
N LEU A 347 22.32 -8.85 -9.67
CA LEU A 347 22.86 -7.52 -9.38
C LEU A 347 22.63 -6.62 -10.60
N ASN A 348 21.76 -5.63 -10.47
CA ASN A 348 21.49 -4.63 -11.50
C ASN A 348 21.78 -3.23 -10.94
N ILE A 349 22.97 -2.71 -11.20
CA ILE A 349 23.47 -1.45 -10.65
C ILE A 349 23.73 -0.51 -11.81
N HIS A 350 22.90 0.51 -11.99
CA HIS A 350 23.07 1.36 -13.16
C HIS A 350 22.60 2.80 -12.99
N SER A 351 23.05 3.70 -13.85
CA SER A 351 22.63 5.10 -13.80
C SER A 351 22.88 5.74 -12.41
N ASN A 352 23.95 5.35 -11.73
CA ASN A 352 24.35 5.93 -10.43
C ASN A 352 25.58 6.79 -10.66
N SER A 353 25.36 8.01 -11.16
CA SER A 353 26.43 8.87 -11.69
C SER A 353 27.50 9.23 -10.65
N LYS A 354 27.15 9.22 -9.35
CA LYS A 354 28.08 9.55 -8.24
C LYS A 354 28.75 8.35 -7.60
N LEU A 355 28.40 7.13 -8.01
CA LEU A 355 28.85 5.90 -7.35
C LEU A 355 30.33 5.65 -7.64
N LYS A 356 31.15 5.68 -6.59
CA LYS A 356 32.62 5.61 -6.71
C LYS A 356 33.18 4.20 -6.56
N ASN A 357 32.49 3.34 -5.81
CA ASN A 357 32.94 1.98 -5.53
C ASN A 357 31.78 1.05 -5.19
N LEU A 358 32.04 -0.25 -5.24
CA LEU A 358 31.12 -1.32 -4.87
C LEU A 358 31.59 -2.06 -3.61
N ASN A 359 32.45 -1.48 -2.79
CA ASN A 359 33.12 -2.18 -1.68
C ASN A 359 32.13 -2.83 -0.71
N ALA A 360 30.93 -2.25 -0.55
CA ALA A 360 29.88 -2.83 0.27
C ALA A 360 29.34 -4.18 -0.24
N LEU A 361 29.72 -4.61 -1.44
CA LEU A 361 29.35 -5.91 -2.00
C LEU A 361 30.45 -6.97 -1.79
N GLU A 362 31.53 -6.67 -1.06
CA GLU A 362 32.71 -7.55 -0.89
C GLU A 362 32.38 -8.94 -0.35
N ASN A 363 31.29 -9.09 0.40
CA ASN A 363 30.90 -10.37 0.96
C ASN A 363 30.11 -11.26 -0.02
N ILE A 364 29.72 -10.73 -1.19
CA ILE A 364 29.02 -11.52 -2.21
C ILE A 364 29.99 -12.50 -2.86
N THR A 365 29.68 -13.79 -2.72
CA THR A 365 30.49 -14.89 -3.29
C THR A 365 29.88 -15.52 -4.53
N SER A 366 28.56 -15.40 -4.70
CA SER A 366 27.87 -15.90 -5.88
C SER A 366 26.67 -15.04 -6.26
N VAL A 367 26.40 -14.98 -7.57
CA VAL A 367 25.20 -14.38 -8.16
C VAL A 367 24.52 -15.44 -9.01
N SER A 368 23.31 -15.85 -8.65
CA SER A 368 22.64 -16.99 -9.31
C SER A 368 22.12 -16.69 -10.71
N SER A 369 21.96 -15.41 -11.06
CA SER A 369 21.44 -14.92 -12.33
C SER A 369 22.42 -13.87 -12.90
N ASN A 370 21.91 -12.74 -13.39
CA ASN A 370 22.69 -11.75 -14.12
C ASN A 370 23.40 -10.74 -13.21
N VAL A 371 24.58 -10.29 -13.66
CA VAL A 371 25.26 -9.09 -13.18
C VAL A 371 25.25 -8.05 -14.29
N SER A 372 24.63 -6.90 -14.06
CA SER A 372 24.58 -5.77 -14.99
C SER A 372 25.02 -4.49 -14.27
N ILE A 373 26.10 -3.90 -14.76
CA ILE A 373 26.67 -2.66 -14.22
C ILE A 373 26.87 -1.68 -15.36
N PHE A 374 26.11 -0.59 -15.38
CA PHE A 374 26.26 0.39 -16.45
C PHE A 374 25.93 1.82 -16.08
N ASN A 375 26.43 2.79 -16.85
CA ASN A 375 26.12 4.20 -16.65
C ASN A 375 26.41 4.68 -15.21
N SER A 376 27.55 4.25 -14.65
CA SER A 376 28.03 4.64 -13.32
C SER A 376 29.39 5.33 -13.47
N ASP A 377 29.34 6.57 -13.96
CA ASP A 377 30.50 7.27 -14.55
C ASP A 377 31.68 7.49 -13.59
N GLU A 378 31.43 7.60 -12.28
CA GLU A 378 32.46 7.80 -11.27
C GLU A 378 33.14 6.50 -10.80
N LEU A 379 32.74 5.35 -11.33
CA LEU A 379 33.25 4.04 -10.94
C LEU A 379 34.59 3.74 -11.62
N GLU A 380 35.70 3.91 -10.90
CA GLU A 380 37.05 3.63 -11.44
C GLU A 380 37.40 2.13 -11.46
N THR A 381 36.83 1.38 -10.52
CA THR A 381 37.04 -0.06 -10.36
C THR A 381 35.74 -0.71 -9.92
N LEU A 382 35.59 -2.00 -10.20
CA LEU A 382 34.50 -2.81 -9.66
C LEU A 382 34.87 -3.44 -8.30
N GLN A 383 35.85 -2.88 -7.59
CA GLN A 383 36.29 -3.37 -6.29
C GLN A 383 35.07 -3.50 -5.36
N GLY A 384 34.95 -4.68 -4.76
CA GLY A 384 33.75 -5.17 -4.09
C GLY A 384 33.17 -6.42 -4.73
N LEU A 385 33.44 -6.70 -6.01
CA LEU A 385 33.04 -7.96 -6.64
C LEU A 385 34.14 -9.04 -6.63
N HIS A 386 35.25 -8.79 -5.93
CA HIS A 386 36.47 -9.61 -6.02
C HIS A 386 36.34 -11.02 -5.43
N ASN A 387 35.31 -11.23 -4.61
CA ASN A 387 34.98 -12.52 -4.01
C ASN A 387 33.91 -13.29 -4.81
N VAL A 388 33.33 -12.69 -5.85
CA VAL A 388 32.35 -13.35 -6.72
C VAL A 388 33.05 -14.44 -7.53
N LYS A 389 32.69 -15.70 -7.25
CA LYS A 389 33.24 -16.87 -7.92
C LYS A 389 32.35 -17.34 -9.07
N ASN A 390 31.04 -17.18 -8.97
CA ASN A 390 30.09 -17.72 -9.94
C ASN A 390 29.03 -16.67 -10.29
N ILE A 391 28.78 -16.50 -11.59
CA ILE A 391 27.64 -15.77 -12.14
C ILE A 391 26.81 -16.77 -12.94
N GLY A 392 25.59 -17.03 -12.50
CA GLY A 392 24.72 -18.04 -13.13
C GLY A 392 24.10 -17.61 -14.46
N GLY A 393 24.20 -16.33 -14.81
CA GLY A 393 23.71 -15.79 -16.08
C GLY A 393 24.70 -14.84 -16.75
N LYS A 394 24.16 -13.80 -17.39
CA LYS A 394 24.90 -12.78 -18.15
C LYS A 394 25.76 -11.90 -17.25
N LEU A 395 26.96 -11.56 -17.73
CA LEU A 395 27.78 -10.45 -17.21
C LEU A 395 27.74 -9.30 -18.22
N SER A 396 27.20 -8.16 -17.81
CA SER A 396 27.12 -6.95 -18.64
C SER A 396 27.79 -5.77 -17.94
N ILE A 397 28.88 -5.24 -18.49
CA ILE A 397 29.57 -4.06 -17.96
C ILE A 397 29.65 -3.01 -19.06
N ARG A 398 28.85 -1.95 -18.98
CA ARG A 398 28.73 -1.00 -20.09
C ARG A 398 28.74 0.45 -19.64
N LEU A 399 29.17 1.39 -20.48
CA LEU A 399 29.00 2.82 -20.19
C LEU A 399 29.52 3.26 -18.81
N ASN A 400 30.65 2.72 -18.34
CA ASN A 400 31.29 3.19 -17.09
C ASN A 400 32.51 4.02 -17.46
N ALA A 401 32.33 5.34 -17.59
CA ALA A 401 33.29 6.22 -18.22
C ALA A 401 34.71 6.19 -17.60
N LYS A 402 34.80 6.00 -16.27
CA LYS A 402 36.09 5.97 -15.55
C LYS A 402 36.66 4.59 -15.27
N LEU A 403 35.99 3.51 -15.66
CA LEU A 403 36.44 2.14 -15.39
C LEU A 403 37.70 1.83 -16.19
N LYS A 404 38.78 1.41 -15.52
CA LYS A 404 40.10 1.20 -16.15
C LYS A 404 40.50 -0.27 -16.32
N ASN A 405 40.04 -1.14 -15.43
CA ASN A 405 40.42 -2.55 -15.41
C ASN A 405 39.31 -3.47 -14.88
N LEU A 406 39.46 -4.76 -15.15
CA LEU A 406 38.60 -5.85 -14.69
C LEU A 406 39.34 -6.85 -13.78
N ASP A 407 40.41 -6.43 -13.12
CA ASP A 407 41.24 -7.29 -12.26
C ASP A 407 40.45 -7.91 -11.11
N VAL A 408 39.32 -7.28 -10.74
CA VAL A 408 38.35 -7.79 -9.77
C VAL A 408 37.96 -9.24 -10.05
N PHE A 409 37.90 -9.67 -11.32
CA PHE A 409 37.42 -11.01 -11.69
C PHE A 409 38.52 -12.08 -11.67
N GLN A 410 39.71 -11.81 -11.15
CA GLN A 410 40.81 -12.80 -11.08
C GLN A 410 40.47 -14.11 -10.35
N ASN A 411 39.41 -14.11 -9.52
CA ASN A 411 38.94 -15.30 -8.78
C ASN A 411 37.67 -15.90 -9.38
N ILE A 412 37.16 -15.36 -10.50
CA ILE A 412 35.94 -15.87 -11.12
C ILE A 412 36.18 -17.27 -11.67
N LEU A 413 35.24 -18.17 -11.40
CA LEU A 413 35.29 -19.58 -11.79
C LEU A 413 34.33 -19.89 -12.93
N SER A 414 33.15 -19.26 -12.94
CA SER A 414 32.13 -19.48 -13.96
C SER A 414 31.28 -18.24 -14.23
N VAL A 415 30.88 -18.09 -15.50
CA VAL A 415 29.83 -17.20 -15.98
C VAL A 415 28.99 -18.05 -16.94
N ASN A 416 27.76 -18.37 -16.56
CA ASN A 416 26.88 -19.27 -17.31
C ASN A 416 25.97 -18.50 -18.27
N GLY A 417 26.54 -17.55 -19.00
CA GLY A 417 25.84 -16.71 -19.95
C GLY A 417 26.79 -15.80 -20.70
N ASP A 418 26.23 -14.99 -21.60
CA ASP A 418 27.01 -14.06 -22.39
C ASP A 418 27.78 -13.05 -21.53
N ILE A 419 28.95 -12.66 -22.00
CA ILE A 419 29.73 -11.56 -21.44
C ILE A 419 29.72 -10.43 -22.44
N THR A 420 29.16 -9.30 -22.05
CA THR A 420 29.13 -8.07 -22.84
C THR A 420 29.84 -6.97 -22.10
N ILE A 421 30.96 -6.50 -22.63
CA ILE A 421 31.71 -5.37 -22.08
C ILE A 421 31.81 -4.33 -23.17
N SER A 422 31.10 -3.20 -23.03
CA SER A 422 31.07 -2.21 -24.10
C SER A 422 31.02 -0.77 -23.64
N GLU A 423 31.51 0.16 -24.46
CA GLU A 423 31.39 1.60 -24.22
C GLU A 423 32.04 2.07 -22.90
N ASN A 424 33.05 1.34 -22.38
CA ASN A 424 33.85 1.76 -21.23
C ASN A 424 35.11 2.46 -21.74
N LYS A 425 35.03 3.79 -21.90
CA LYS A 425 35.99 4.61 -22.66
C LYS A 425 37.42 4.62 -22.14
N LEU A 426 37.67 4.23 -20.89
CA LEU A 426 39.01 4.15 -20.28
C LEU A 426 39.45 2.72 -19.95
N LEU A 427 38.65 1.71 -20.31
CA LEU A 427 38.91 0.33 -19.95
C LEU A 427 39.97 -0.28 -20.88
N THR A 428 41.19 -0.46 -20.36
CA THR A 428 42.31 -1.05 -21.12
C THR A 428 42.74 -2.42 -20.63
N ASN A 429 42.39 -2.84 -19.41
CA ASN A 429 42.84 -4.12 -18.84
C ASN A 429 41.69 -5.11 -18.57
N PHE A 430 41.73 -6.25 -19.25
CA PHE A 430 40.78 -7.37 -19.18
C PHE A 430 41.40 -8.63 -18.55
N CYS A 431 42.64 -8.57 -18.07
CA CYS A 431 43.40 -9.75 -17.62
C CYS A 431 42.73 -10.52 -16.48
N GLY A 432 41.96 -9.85 -15.62
CA GLY A 432 41.16 -10.50 -14.60
C GLY A 432 40.18 -11.56 -15.11
N LEU A 433 39.76 -11.52 -16.39
CA LEU A 433 38.85 -12.52 -16.97
C LEU A 433 39.54 -13.81 -17.42
N LYS A 434 40.89 -13.83 -17.51
CA LYS A 434 41.64 -15.00 -18.02
C LYS A 434 41.30 -16.34 -17.33
N PRO A 435 41.10 -16.41 -16.00
CA PRO A 435 40.76 -17.66 -15.31
C PRO A 435 39.46 -18.32 -15.80
N LEU A 436 38.53 -17.53 -16.34
CA LEU A 436 37.25 -17.99 -16.84
C LEU A 436 37.39 -18.81 -18.14
N PHE A 437 38.21 -18.34 -19.07
CA PHE A 437 38.30 -18.91 -20.41
C PHE A 437 39.12 -20.21 -20.47
N GLY A 438 40.03 -20.41 -19.52
CA GLY A 438 40.84 -21.64 -19.43
C GLY A 438 40.04 -22.91 -19.09
N LYS A 439 38.75 -22.80 -18.78
CA LYS A 439 37.88 -23.88 -18.32
C LYS A 439 36.77 -24.28 -19.32
N GLY A 440 36.88 -23.87 -20.59
CA GLY A 440 35.90 -24.24 -21.62
C GLY A 440 34.66 -23.35 -21.65
N PHE A 441 34.85 -22.04 -21.62
CA PHE A 441 33.77 -21.05 -21.80
C PHE A 441 33.10 -21.21 -23.17
N SER A 442 31.77 -21.35 -23.19
CA SER A 442 30.98 -21.71 -24.37
C SER A 442 29.94 -20.66 -24.80
N PHE A 443 29.93 -19.49 -24.16
CA PHE A 443 28.98 -18.40 -24.45
C PHE A 443 29.64 -17.29 -25.29
N ASN A 444 28.85 -16.27 -25.67
CA ASN A 444 29.40 -15.15 -26.42
C ASN A 444 30.25 -14.24 -25.53
N PHE A 445 31.44 -13.87 -26.01
CA PHE A 445 32.28 -12.84 -25.42
C PHE A 445 32.37 -11.65 -26.38
N ILE A 446 31.75 -10.54 -26.00
CA ILE A 446 31.63 -9.34 -26.84
C ILE A 446 32.33 -8.18 -26.14
N THR A 447 33.38 -7.66 -26.78
CA THR A 447 34.07 -6.42 -26.42
C THR A 447 33.95 -5.43 -27.56
N VAL A 448 33.35 -4.26 -27.32
CA VAL A 448 33.17 -3.23 -28.36
C VAL A 448 33.17 -1.84 -27.75
N ASP A 449 33.74 -0.86 -28.45
CA ASP A 449 33.77 0.55 -28.04
C ASP A 449 34.39 0.82 -26.65
N ASN A 450 35.25 -0.07 -26.16
CA ASN A 450 36.14 0.20 -25.03
C ASN A 450 37.47 0.78 -25.51
N ALA A 451 38.32 1.27 -24.59
CA ALA A 451 39.67 1.72 -24.94
C ALA A 451 40.53 0.58 -25.52
N PHE A 452 40.37 -0.64 -25.01
CA PHE A 452 40.93 -1.86 -25.58
C PHE A 452 39.82 -2.91 -25.77
N ASN A 453 39.76 -3.58 -26.91
CA ASN A 453 38.74 -4.57 -27.22
C ASN A 453 39.40 -5.91 -27.60
N PRO A 454 39.93 -6.67 -26.61
CA PRO A 454 40.56 -7.94 -26.89
C PRO A 454 39.52 -8.98 -27.33
N THR A 455 39.93 -9.88 -28.22
CA THR A 455 39.17 -11.11 -28.47
C THR A 455 39.36 -12.10 -27.32
N LEU A 456 38.53 -13.14 -27.25
CA LEU A 456 38.73 -14.24 -26.30
C LEU A 456 40.13 -14.87 -26.45
N GLN A 457 40.59 -15.04 -27.69
CA GLN A 457 41.90 -15.63 -27.98
C GLN A 457 43.05 -14.72 -27.52
N ASP A 458 42.90 -13.40 -27.61
CA ASP A 458 43.89 -12.46 -27.09
C ASP A 458 44.06 -12.62 -25.58
N ILE A 459 42.95 -12.77 -24.83
CA ILE A 459 43.01 -12.99 -23.38
C ILE A 459 43.68 -14.33 -23.04
N LEU A 460 43.37 -15.41 -23.76
CA LEU A 460 44.04 -16.71 -23.59
C LEU A 460 45.54 -16.61 -23.86
N ASN A 461 45.94 -15.82 -24.87
CA ASN A 461 47.33 -15.55 -25.23
C ASN A 461 48.02 -14.51 -24.33
N SER A 462 47.38 -14.09 -23.24
CA SER A 462 47.87 -13.05 -22.30
C SER A 462 48.07 -11.66 -22.92
N LYS A 463 47.44 -11.39 -24.08
CA LYS A 463 47.32 -10.06 -24.69
C LYS A 463 46.05 -9.37 -24.18
N CYS A 464 45.94 -9.25 -22.86
CA CYS A 464 44.72 -8.84 -22.17
C CYS A 464 44.76 -7.40 -21.64
N SER A 465 45.82 -6.64 -21.90
CA SER A 465 45.92 -5.23 -21.53
C SER A 465 46.64 -4.38 -22.59
N GLN A 466 46.35 -3.08 -22.60
CA GLN A 466 47.00 -2.05 -23.42
C GLN A 466 47.45 -0.86 -22.56
#